data_AF-A0A945Z2Y8-F1
#
_entry.id   AF-A0A945Z2Y8-F1
#
_cell.length_a   1.000
_cell.length_b   1.000
_cell.length_c   1.000
_cell.angle_alpha   90.00
_cell.angle_beta   90.00
_cell.angle_gamma   90.00
#
_symmetry.space_group_name_H-M   'P 1'
#
loop_
_entity.id
_entity.type
_entity.pdbx_description
1 polymer ?
#
loop_
_entity_poly.entity_id
_entity_poly.type
_entity_poly.pdbx_seq_one_letter_code
_entity_poly.pdbx_strand_id
1 'polypeptide(L)' 'MDYCCGNGDDSFVMYRNGVKKVTGIDISEVFIWNCQKKPKERRLKVLFHL' A
#
# COMPACT_ATOMS: atom_id res chain seq x y z
N MET A 1 -4.99 0.55 8.30
CA MET A 1 -4.52 -0.75 7.81
C MET A 1 -5.51 -1.17 6.73
N ASP A 2 -5.03 -1.70 5.61
CA ASP A 2 -5.80 -1.93 4.39
C ASP A 2 -5.56 -3.37 3.94
N TYR A 3 -6.60 -4.20 3.99
CA TYR A 3 -6.54 -5.64 3.69
C TYR A 3 -7.08 -5.90 2.30
N CYS A 4 -6.42 -6.81 1.56
CA CYS A 4 -6.66 -7.01 0.13
C CYS A 4 -6.46 -5.68 -0.63
N CYS A 5 -5.39 -4.97 -0.30
CA CYS A 5 -5.21 -3.57 -0.71
C CYS A 5 -5.01 -3.41 -2.23
N GLY A 6 -4.79 -4.50 -2.97
CA GLY A 6 -4.54 -4.46 -4.40
C GLY A 6 -3.41 -3.48 -4.73
N ASN A 7 -3.64 -2.61 -5.71
CA ASN A 7 -2.69 -1.57 -6.09
C ASN A 7 -2.61 -0.39 -5.11
N GLY A 8 -3.15 -0.52 -3.89
CA GLY A 8 -2.99 0.39 -2.77
C GLY A 8 -3.77 1.69 -2.90
N ASP A 9 -4.79 1.78 -3.74
CA ASP A 9 -5.46 3.04 -4.07
C ASP A 9 -6.07 3.72 -2.83
N ASP A 10 -6.75 2.96 -1.97
CA ASP A 10 -7.27 3.46 -0.69
C ASP A 10 -6.14 3.83 0.27
N SER A 11 -5.12 2.99 0.35
CA SER A 11 -3.91 3.28 1.14
C SER A 11 -3.24 4.60 0.73
N PHE A 12 -3.19 4.91 -0.56
CA PHE A 12 -2.66 6.17 -1.09
C PHE A 12 -3.60 7.36 -0.84
N VAL A 13 -4.92 7.16 -0.89
CA VAL A 13 -5.89 8.19 -0.46
C VAL A 13 -5.70 8.52 1.02
N MET A 14 -5.57 7.51 1.89
CA MET A 14 -5.32 7.72 3.31
C MET A 14 -4.03 8.51 3.56
N TYR A 15 -2.95 8.16 2.85
CA TYR A 15 -1.69 8.89 2.98
C TYR A 15 -1.82 10.36 2.55
N ARG A 16 -2.46 10.63 1.40
CA ARG A 16 -2.73 11.99 0.91
C ARG A 16 -3.58 12.83 1.86
N ASN A 17 -4.45 12.18 2.65
CA ASN A 17 -5.23 12.82 3.70
C ASN A 17 -4.47 13.02 5.02
N GLY A 18 -3.14 12.85 5.03
CA GLY A 18 -2.28 13.17 6.18
C GLY A 18 -2.06 12.01 7.15
N VAL A 19 -2.50 10.79 6.82
CA VAL A 19 -2.20 9.60 7.63
C VAL A 19 -0.68 9.35 7.62
N LYS A 20 -0.08 9.35 8.82
CA LYS A 20 1.39 9.28 8.96
C LYS A 20 2.00 7.96 8.51
N LYS A 21 1.24 6.86 8.63
CA LYS A 21 1.66 5.50 8.30
C LYS A 21 0.46 4.69 7.85
N VAL A 22 0.60 4.06 6.69
CA VAL A 22 -0.38 3.13 6.16
C VAL A 22 0.31 1.79 5.91
N THR A 23 -0.38 0.71 6.26
CA THR A 23 0.07 -0.66 6.00
C THR A 23 -0.98 -1.35 5.16
N GLY A 24 -0.61 -1.64 3.91
CA GLY A 24 -1.39 -2.44 2.97
C GLY A 24 -0.96 -3.90 3.04
N ILE A 25 -1.91 -4.82 3.01
CA ILE A 25 -1.67 -6.26 3.04
C ILE A 25 -2.41 -6.86 1.85
N ASP A 26 -1.69 -7.65 1.05
CA ASP A 26 -2.27 -8.38 -0.07
C ASP A 26 -1.56 -9.73 -0.27
N ILE A 27 -2.28 -10.70 -0.81
CA ILE A 27 -1.78 -12.05 -1.13
C ILE A 27 -1.18 -12.14 -2.53
N SER A 28 -1.34 -11.10 -3.36
CA SER A 28 -0.82 -11.06 -4.72
C SER A 28 0.49 -10.29 -4.77
N GLU A 29 1.58 -10.97 -5.09
CA GLU A 29 2.90 -10.35 -5.25
C GLU A 29 2.91 -9.26 -6.33
N VAL A 30 2.09 -9.40 -7.38
CA VAL A 30 1.96 -8.42 -8.46
C VAL A 30 1.48 -7.06 -7.92
N PHE A 31 0.51 -7.09 -7.01
CA PHE A 31 -0.03 -5.88 -6.39
C PHE A 31 0.98 -5.19 -5.47
N ILE A 32 1.75 -5.98 -4.71
CA ILE A 32 2.82 -5.46 -3.86
C ILE A 32 3.91 -4.79 -4.68
N TRP A 33 4.35 -5.43 -5.76
CA TRP A 33 5.36 -4.88 -6.66
C TRP A 33 4.91 -3.58 -7.32
N ASN A 34 3.64 -3.52 -7.77
CA ASN A 34 3.05 -2.29 -8.32
C ASN A 34 3.07 -1.15 -7.29
N CYS A 35 2.72 -1.44 -6.03
CA CYS A 35 2.76 -0.44 -4.96
C CYS A 35 4.18 0.06 -4.68
N GLN A 36 5.18 -0.83 -4.66
CA GLN A 36 6.58 -0.45 -4.42
C GLN A 36 7.19 0.42 -5.53
N LYS A 37 6.68 0.29 -6.76
CA LYS A 37 7.12 1.11 -7.90
C LYS A 37 6.56 2.53 -7.92
N LYS A 38 5.56 2.85 -7.11
CA LYS A 38 4.97 4.20 -7.07
C LYS A 38 5.91 5.15 -6.30
N PRO A 39 6.58 6.11 -6.96
CA PRO A 39 7.73 6.82 -6.39
C PRO A 39 7.38 7.90 -5.34
N LYS A 40 6.11 8.28 -5.21
CA LYS A 40 5.70 9.47 -4.45
C LYS A 40 5.42 9.25 -2.96
N GLU A 41 5.38 8.00 -2.49
CA GLU A 41 4.82 7.69 -1.16
C GLU A 41 5.70 6.71 -0.38
N ARG A 42 6.99 7.05 -0.23
CA ARG A 42 8.02 6.25 0.49
C ARG A 42 7.67 5.87 1.94
N ARG A 43 6.58 6.39 2.50
CA ARG A 43 6.08 6.05 3.85
C ARG A 43 4.96 5.00 3.85
N LEU A 44 4.49 4.55 2.69
CA LEU A 44 3.60 3.40 2.58
C LEU A 44 4.42 2.11 2.72
N LYS A 45 4.05 1.25 3.66
CA LYS A 45 4.60 -0.11 3.74
C LYS A 45 3.53 -1.08 3.27
N VAL A 46 3.76 -1.75 2.14
CA VAL A 46 2.90 -2.86 1.70
C VAL A 46 3.62 -4.17 2.02
N LEU A 47 2.91 -5.09 2.66
CA LEU A 47 3.42 -6.37 3.13
C LEU A 47 2.67 -7.52 2.47
N PHE A 48 3.40 -8.61 2.22
CA PHE A 48 2.86 -9.88 1.77
C PHE A 48 2.52 -10.74 2.99
N HIS A 49 1.33 -11.34 3.02
CA HIS A 49 1.00 -12.40 3.96
C HIS A 49 0.43 -13.59 3.19
N LEU A 50 1.05 -14.76 3.41
CA LEU A 50 0.57 -16.06 2.96
C LEU A 50 -0.52 -16.59 3.90
#